data_AF-A0A957RMT1-F1
#
_entry.id   AF-A0A957RMT1-F1
#
_cell.length_a   1.000
_cell.length_b   1.000
_cell.length_c   1.000
_cell.angle_alpha   90.00
_cell.angle_beta   90.00
_cell.angle_gamma   90.00
#
_symmetry.space_group_name_H-M   'P 1'
#
loop_
_entity.id
_entity.type
_entity.pdbx_description
1 polymer ?
#
loop_
_entity_poly.entity_id
_entity_poly.type
_entity_poly.pdbx_seq_one_letter_code
_entity_poly.pdbx_strand_id
1 'polypeptide(L)'
;LLAIGAHAELIAHHADRHEYLPAIDYATRLLQLEPLHEETYRRLMWMLATSGQQSAALDLFQSCRRLLTEDAGAEPEDETVELYERILAGDFAPSPRPAAQQAPALRHNLPADLT
;
A
#
# COMPACT_ATOMS: atom_id res chain seq x y z
N LEU A 1 1.22 1.36 -18.82
CA LEU A 1 0.06 0.54 -18.40
C LEU A 1 0.47 -0.87 -17.97
N LEU A 2 1.15 -1.69 -18.78
CA LEU A 2 1.62 -3.03 -18.33
C LEU A 2 2.69 -2.98 -17.22
N ALA A 3 3.52 -1.93 -17.19
CA ALA A 3 4.57 -1.79 -16.18
C ALA A 3 4.01 -1.51 -14.76
N ILE A 4 2.88 -0.81 -14.64
CA ILE A 4 2.29 -0.43 -13.35
C ILE A 4 1.74 -1.65 -12.62
N GLY A 5 0.98 -2.50 -13.33
CA GLY A 5 0.48 -3.77 -12.78
C GLY A 5 1.61 -4.70 -12.32
N ALA A 6 2.69 -4.79 -13.10
CA ALA A 6 3.85 -5.62 -12.75
C ALA A 6 4.54 -5.18 -11.47
N HIS A 7 4.67 -3.87 -11.21
CA HIS A 7 5.28 -3.36 -9.97
C HIS A 7 4.38 -3.65 -8.76
N ALA A 8 3.05 -3.48 -8.88
CA ALA A 8 2.11 -3.75 -7.80
C ALA A 8 2.09 -5.23 -7.37
N GLU A 9 2.22 -6.15 -8.34
CA GLU A 9 2.33 -7.60 -8.07
C GLU A 9 3.64 -7.97 -7.37
N LEU A 10 4.78 -7.39 -7.80
CA LEU A 10 6.07 -7.64 -7.18
C LEU A 10 6.14 -7.11 -5.74
N ILE A 11 5.54 -5.95 -5.46
CA ILE A 11 5.43 -5.41 -4.11
C ILE A 11 4.67 -6.39 -3.21
N ALA A 12 3.52 -6.91 -3.65
CA ALA A 12 2.74 -7.87 -2.88
C ALA A 12 3.52 -9.18 -2.65
N HIS A 13 4.17 -9.71 -3.69
CA HIS A 13 4.93 -10.96 -3.62
C HIS A 13 6.08 -10.92 -2.61
N HIS A 14 6.87 -9.84 -2.61
CA HIS A 14 7.99 -9.69 -1.69
C HIS A 14 7.54 -9.31 -0.27
N ALA A 15 6.47 -8.52 -0.13
CA ALA A 15 5.88 -8.21 1.17
C ALA A 15 5.37 -9.46 1.90
N ASP A 16 4.68 -10.37 1.19
CA ASP A 16 4.21 -11.64 1.74
C ASP A 16 5.37 -12.56 2.18
N ARG A 17 6.53 -12.41 1.55
CA ARG A 17 7.76 -13.17 1.85
C ARG A 17 8.67 -12.50 2.88
N HIS A 18 8.27 -11.36 3.46
CA HIS A 18 9.09 -10.52 4.36
C HIS A 18 10.41 -10.04 3.73
N GLU A 19 10.47 -10.01 2.40
CA GLU A 19 11.60 -9.52 1.61
C GLU A 19 11.42 -8.01 1.35
N TYR A 20 11.53 -7.21 2.41
CA TYR A 20 11.14 -5.79 2.38
C TYR A 20 12.03 -4.91 1.48
N LEU A 21 13.32 -5.21 1.36
CA LEU A 21 14.25 -4.38 0.56
C LEU A 21 13.89 -4.35 -0.94
N PRO A 22 13.67 -5.49 -1.63
CA PRO A 22 13.16 -5.47 -3.00
C PRO A 22 11.80 -4.76 -3.14
N ALA A 23 10.87 -4.98 -2.19
CA ALA A 23 9.55 -4.39 -2.26
C ALA A 23 9.57 -2.85 -2.12
N ILE A 24 10.46 -2.32 -1.28
CA ILE A 24 10.71 -0.89 -1.11
C ILE A 24 11.26 -0.26 -2.39
N ASP A 25 12.20 -0.92 -3.08
CA ASP A 25 12.76 -0.43 -4.34
C ASP A 25 11.70 -0.34 -5.44
N TYR A 26 10.87 -1.39 -5.59
CA TYR A 26 9.78 -1.37 -6.57
C TYR A 26 8.71 -0.31 -6.27
N ALA A 27 8.33 -0.13 -5.01
CA ALA A 27 7.39 0.92 -4.61
C ALA A 27 7.95 2.32 -4.88
N THR A 28 9.24 2.53 -4.62
CA THR A 28 9.91 3.82 -4.90
C THR A 28 9.92 4.14 -6.40
N ARG A 29 10.20 3.14 -7.25
CA ARG A 29 10.15 3.31 -8.72
C ARG A 29 8.74 3.59 -9.22
N LEU A 30 7.72 2.96 -8.63
CA LEU A 30 6.33 3.22 -8.99
C LEU A 30 5.94 4.67 -8.63
N LEU A 31 6.37 5.20 -7.48
CA LEU A 31 6.15 6.60 -7.13
C LEU A 31 6.89 7.60 -8.03
N GLN A 32 8.01 7.22 -8.64
CA GLN A 32 8.64 8.05 -9.68
C GLN A 32 7.79 8.15 -10.96
N LEU A 33 6.96 7.14 -11.23
CA LEU A 33 6.09 7.11 -12.41
C LEU A 33 4.71 7.71 -12.11
N GLU A 34 4.15 7.45 -10.94
CA GLU A 34 2.87 7.98 -10.47
C GLU A 34 3.03 8.62 -9.08
N PRO A 35 3.52 9.87 -9.01
CA PRO A 35 3.84 10.52 -7.73
C PRO A 35 2.64 10.74 -6.81
N LEU A 36 1.41 10.74 -7.34
CA LEU A 36 0.16 10.94 -6.59
C LEU A 36 -0.56 9.62 -6.26
N HIS A 37 0.10 8.47 -6.44
CA HIS A 37 -0.52 7.17 -6.22
C HIS A 37 -0.52 6.78 -4.73
N GLU A 38 -1.53 7.22 -3.98
CA GLU A 38 -1.65 7.02 -2.52
C GLU A 38 -1.54 5.57 -2.05
N GLU A 39 -2.07 4.60 -2.81
CA GLU A 39 -1.96 3.19 -2.45
C GLU A 39 -0.49 2.73 -2.35
N THR A 40 0.38 3.25 -3.21
CA THR A 40 1.80 2.90 -3.23
C THR A 40 2.50 3.49 -2.01
N TYR A 41 2.13 4.72 -1.61
CA TYR A 41 2.56 5.30 -0.34
C TYR A 41 2.11 4.44 0.84
N ARG A 42 0.84 4.04 0.90
CA ARG A 42 0.32 3.20 1.99
C ARG A 42 1.09 1.89 2.14
N ARG A 43 1.32 1.17 1.04
CA ARG A 43 2.09 -0.08 1.07
C ARG A 43 3.53 0.15 1.53
N LEU A 44 4.18 1.20 1.04
CA LEU A 44 5.56 1.51 1.41
C LEU A 44 5.66 1.93 2.88
N MET A 45 4.73 2.75 3.38
CA MET A 45 4.61 3.12 4.80
C MET A 45 4.49 1.86 5.67
N TRP A 46 3.61 0.93 5.30
CA TRP A 46 3.43 -0.32 6.04
C TRP A 46 4.70 -1.20 6.03
N MET A 47 5.36 -1.35 4.89
CA MET A 47 6.61 -2.13 4.78
C MET A 47 7.76 -1.52 5.59
N LEU A 48 7.89 -0.18 5.59
CA LEU A 48 8.86 0.53 6.41
C LEU A 48 8.55 0.35 7.90
N ALA A 49 7.30 0.52 8.31
CA ALA A 49 6.90 0.38 9.70
C ALA A 49 7.14 -1.06 10.23
N THR A 50 6.71 -2.08 9.47
CA THR A 50 6.89 -3.50 9.84
C THR A 50 8.35 -3.96 9.81
N SER A 51 9.21 -3.32 9.02
CA SER A 51 10.66 -3.56 9.03
C SER A 51 11.42 -2.78 10.13
N GLY A 52 10.70 -2.11 11.04
CA GLY A 52 11.28 -1.35 12.16
C GLY A 52 11.69 0.08 11.80
N GLN A 53 11.40 0.54 10.58
CA GLN A 53 11.72 1.88 10.08
C GLN A 53 10.51 2.83 10.23
N GLN A 54 9.92 2.88 11.44
CA GLN A 54 8.73 3.67 11.73
C GLN A 54 8.88 5.16 11.36
N SER A 55 10.02 5.78 11.70
CA SER A 55 10.29 7.19 11.35
C SER A 55 10.21 7.42 9.84
N ALA A 56 10.80 6.53 9.04
CA ALA A 56 10.78 6.64 7.58
C ALA A 56 9.35 6.52 7.02
N ALA A 57 8.50 5.68 7.64
CA ALA A 57 7.10 5.58 7.26
C ALA A 57 6.32 6.88 7.55
N LEU A 58 6.58 7.53 8.70
CA LEU A 58 5.95 8.80 9.05
C LEU A 58 6.42 9.94 8.12
N ASP A 59 7.71 9.99 7.79
CA ASP A 59 8.28 10.98 6.85
C ASP A 59 7.68 10.82 5.44
N LEU A 60 7.40 9.58 5.04
CA LEU A 60 6.79 9.27 3.77
C LEU A 60 5.35 9.78 3.69
N PHE A 61 4.54 9.63 4.75
CA PHE A 61 3.22 10.25 4.84
C PHE A 61 3.29 11.77 4.70
N GLN A 62 4.22 12.42 5.41
CA GLN A 62 4.39 13.87 5.33
C GLN A 62 4.72 14.33 3.91
N SER A 63 5.51 13.54 3.18
CA SER A 63 5.86 13.82 1.78
C SER A 63 4.66 13.65 0.85
N CYS A 64 3.88 12.57 1.02
CA CYS A 64 2.64 12.35 0.28
C CYS A 64 1.65 13.50 0.47
N ARG A 65 1.40 13.90 1.74
CA ARG A 65 0.50 15.00 2.08
C ARG A 65 0.95 16.31 1.45
N ARG A 66 2.24 16.67 1.53
CA ARG A 66 2.76 17.88 0.88
C ARG A 66 2.51 17.85 -0.63
N LEU A 67 2.83 16.74 -1.28
CA LEU A 67 2.68 16.60 -2.72
C LEU A 67 1.20 16.69 -3.17
N LEU A 68 0.29 16.02 -2.47
CA LEU A 68 -1.15 16.11 -2.75
C LEU A 68 -1.67 17.53 -2.59
N THR A 69 -1.24 18.23 -1.53
CA THR A 69 -1.67 19.61 -1.28
C THR A 69 -1.06 20.58 -2.32
N GLU A 70 0.22 20.43 -2.66
CA GLU A 70 0.93 21.33 -3.58
C GLU A 70 0.52 21.12 -5.04
N ASP A 71 0.41 19.87 -5.50
CA ASP A 71 0.19 19.55 -6.93
C ASP A 71 -1.28 19.32 -7.28
N ALA A 72 -2.08 18.78 -6.36
CA ALA A 72 -3.49 18.44 -6.60
C ALA A 72 -4.48 19.30 -5.81
N GLY A 73 -4.02 20.10 -4.84
CA GLY A 73 -4.89 20.82 -3.91
C GLY A 73 -5.80 19.89 -3.10
N ALA A 74 -5.36 18.64 -2.90
CA ALA A 74 -6.13 17.57 -2.25
C ALA A 74 -5.55 17.24 -0.87
N GLU A 75 -6.40 16.72 0.00
CA GLU A 75 -6.00 16.08 1.25
C GLU A 75 -5.79 14.57 1.02
N PRO A 76 -4.97 13.88 1.84
CA PRO A 76 -4.82 12.43 1.75
C PRO A 76 -6.15 11.69 1.97
N GLU A 77 -6.29 10.54 1.31
CA GLU A 77 -7.40 9.60 1.55
C GLU A 77 -7.46 9.18 3.02
N ASP A 78 -8.68 8.91 3.52
CA ASP A 78 -8.92 8.48 4.91
C ASP A 78 -8.10 7.24 5.26
N GLU A 79 -7.99 6.26 4.35
CA GLU A 79 -7.17 5.06 4.54
C GLU A 79 -5.68 5.37 4.71
N THR A 80 -5.19 6.44 4.09
CA THR A 80 -3.80 6.91 4.23
C THR A 80 -3.59 7.53 5.61
N VAL A 81 -4.56 8.31 6.08
CA VAL A 81 -4.54 8.93 7.43
C VAL A 81 -4.65 7.86 8.52
N GLU A 82 -5.58 6.91 8.40
CA GLU A 82 -5.74 5.81 9.36
C GLU A 82 -4.46 4.98 9.51
N LEU A 83 -3.79 4.67 8.39
CA LEU A 83 -2.51 3.96 8.45
C LEU A 83 -1.43 4.78 9.16
N TYR A 84 -1.36 6.09 8.90
CA TYR A 84 -0.43 6.98 9.59
C TYR A 84 -0.67 6.98 11.10
N GLU A 85 -1.93 7.08 11.55
CA GLU A 85 -2.28 7.07 12.97
C GLU A 85 -1.93 5.74 13.64
N ARG A 86 -2.18 4.62 12.96
CA ARG A 86 -1.79 3.28 13.44
C ARG A 86 -0.29 3.14 13.57
N ILE A 87 0.47 3.56 12.57
CA ILE A 87 1.94 3.57 12.61
C ILE A 87 2.43 4.46 13.75
N LEU A 88 1.82 5.62 13.98
CA LEU A 88 2.16 6.52 15.08
C LEU A 88 1.92 5.85 16.46
N ALA A 89 0.85 5.06 16.59
CA ALA A 89 0.54 4.28 17.77
C ALA A 89 1.40 3.01 17.94
N GLY A 90 2.25 2.67 16.97
CA GLY A 90 3.03 1.44 16.96
C GLY A 90 2.22 0.18 16.65
N ASP A 91 1.02 0.33 16.06
CA ASP A 91 0.20 -0.77 15.59
C ASP A 91 0.51 -1.10 14.12
N PHE A 92 1.11 -2.28 13.90
CA PHE A 92 1.56 -2.74 12.59
C PHE A 92 0.73 -3.91 12.02
N ALA A 93 -0.54 -4.03 12.41
CA ALA A 93 -1.47 -5.04 11.87
C ALA A 93 -1.48 -5.07 10.31
N PRO A 94 -1.93 -6.17 9.68
CA PRO A 94 -1.58 -6.56 8.31
C PRO A 94 -1.93 -5.52 7.25
N SER A 95 -1.21 -5.60 6.12
CA SER A 95 -1.21 -4.61 5.05
C SER A 95 -2.63 -4.28 4.54
N PRO A 96 -2.94 -3.01 4.27
CA PRO A 96 -4.17 -2.66 3.58
C PRO A 96 -4.09 -3.20 2.15
N ARG A 97 -4.89 -4.22 1.83
CA ARG A 97 -5.05 -4.71 0.45
C ARG A 97 -5.83 -3.69 -0.38
N PRO A 98 -5.54 -3.55 -1.68
CA PRO A 98 -6.30 -2.69 -2.59
C PRO A 98 -7.79 -3.01 -2.52
N ALA A 99 -8.63 -1.99 -2.55
CA ALA A 99 -10.08 -2.14 -2.63
C ALA A 99 -10.52 -3.04 -3.82
N ALA A 100 -9.75 -3.05 -4.92
CA ALA A 100 -9.99 -3.94 -6.07
C ALA A 100 -9.77 -5.44 -5.76
N GLN A 101 -9.02 -5.79 -4.71
CA GLN A 101 -8.85 -7.18 -4.21
C GLN A 101 -9.69 -7.46 -2.96
N GLN A 102 -10.41 -6.47 -2.44
CA GLN A 102 -11.39 -6.63 -1.36
C GLN A 102 -12.76 -7.06 -1.88
N ALA A 103 -12.81 -7.78 -3.01
CA ALA A 103 -14.03 -8.45 -3.41
C ALA A 103 -14.48 -9.34 -2.23
N PRO A 104 -15.76 -9.26 -1.81
CA PRO A 104 -16.25 -10.20 -0.81
C PRO A 104 -15.94 -11.57 -1.36
N ALA A 105 -15.29 -12.42 -0.54
CA ALA A 105 -15.16 -13.83 -0.87
C ALA A 105 -16.56 -14.35 -1.15
N LEU A 106 -16.93 -14.38 -2.43
CA LEU A 106 -18.12 -15.04 -2.94
C LEU A 106 -17.91 -16.48 -2.52
N ARG A 107 -18.50 -16.80 -1.36
CA ARG A 107 -18.62 -18.15 -0.86
C ARG A 107 -19.12 -18.94 -2.05
N HIS A 108 -18.25 -19.78 -2.59
CA HIS A 108 -18.58 -20.74 -3.62
C HIS A 108 -19.62 -21.70 -3.01
N ASN A 109 -20.87 -21.26 -2.96
CA ASN A 109 -22.05 -22.09 -2.75
C ASN A 109 -22.63 -22.40 -4.13
N LEU A 110 -21.76 -22.80 -5.07
CA LEU A 110 -22.24 -23.61 -6.18
C LEU A 110 -22.64 -24.94 -5.54
N PRO A 111 -23.93 -25.32 -5.51
CA PRO A 111 -24.25 -26.70 -5.24
C PRO A 111 -23.54 -27.54 -6.30
N ALA A 112 -22.58 -28.34 -5.84
CA ALA A 112 -22.21 -29.52 -6.58
C ALA A 112 -23.45 -30.41 -6.59
N ASP A 113 -24.15 -30.43 -7.71
CA ASP A 113 -24.63 -31.67 -8.28
C ASP A 113 -25.08 -31.44 -9.73
N LEU A 114 -24.22 -31.93 -10.61
CA LEU A 114 -24.60 -32.49 -11.89
C LEU A 114 -25.34 -33.81 -11.59
N THR A 115 -26.62 -33.91 -11.90
CA THR A 115 -27.26 -35.12 -12.46
C THR A 115 -28.60 -34.72 -13.10
#